data_AF-A0A6A4CJJ6-F1
#
_entry.id   AF-A0A6A4CJJ6-F1
#
_cell.length_a   1.000
_cell.length_b   1.000
_cell.length_c   1.000
_cell.angle_alpha   90.00
_cell.angle_beta   90.00
_cell.angle_gamma   90.00
#
_symmetry.space_group_name_H-M   'P 1'
#
loop_
_entity.id
_entity.type
_entity.pdbx_description
1 polymer ?
#
loop_
_entity_poly.entity_id
_entity_poly.type
_entity_poly.pdbx_seq_one_letter_code
_entity_poly.pdbx_strand_id
1 'polypeptide(L)' 'MKPFWSFYWVDDIVLVEVDVDDRLQKAEKRLRDEVKLVFGSDGWHEGKFTWSRVFHAVGIDWNIPDEYITVPQRKIDKL' A
#
# COMPACT_ATOMS: atom_id res chain seq x y z
N MET A 1 17.72 -2.68 -12.15
CA MET A 1 16.96 -2.74 -10.88
C MET A 1 15.64 -3.45 -11.16
N LYS A 2 15.15 -4.31 -10.25
CA LYS A 2 13.79 -4.86 -10.37
C LYS A 2 12.78 -3.76 -9.98
N PRO A 3 11.68 -3.60 -10.74
CA PRO A 3 10.61 -2.68 -10.37
C PRO A 3 9.89 -3.16 -9.11
N PHE A 4 9.29 -2.21 -8.38
CA PHE A 4 8.36 -2.50 -7.30
C PHE A 4 7.16 -3.26 -7.87
N TRP A 5 6.59 -4.17 -7.08
CA TRP A 5 5.25 -4.65 -7.40
C TRP A 5 4.26 -3.59 -6.93
N SER A 6 3.40 -3.14 -7.83
CA SER A 6 2.45 -2.06 -7.59
C SER A 6 1.07 -2.45 -8.09
N PHE A 7 0.06 -2.19 -7.28
CA PHE A 7 -1.35 -2.34 -7.64
C PHE A 7 -2.10 -1.04 -7.35
N TYR A 8 -2.92 -0.61 -8.29
CA TYR A 8 -3.64 0.65 -8.24
C TYR A 8 -5.13 0.38 -8.43
N TRP A 9 -5.96 0.89 -7.51
CA TRP A 9 -7.41 0.79 -7.60
C TRP A 9 -8.07 2.09 -7.15
N VAL A 10 -8.54 2.88 -8.11
CA VAL A 10 -9.12 4.22 -7.87
C VAL A 10 -8.14 5.10 -7.07
N ASP A 11 -8.36 5.28 -5.77
CA ASP A 11 -7.53 6.05 -4.84
C ASP A 11 -6.60 5.19 -3.97
N ASP A 12 -6.76 3.86 -4.02
CA ASP A 12 -5.90 2.91 -3.29
C ASP A 12 -4.64 2.58 -4.11
N ILE A 13 -3.48 2.79 -3.48
CA ILE A 13 -2.15 2.42 -4.02
C ILE A 13 -1.52 1.40 -3.08
N VAL A 14 -1.24 0.20 -3.59
CA VAL A 14 -0.57 -0.87 -2.85
C VAL A 14 0.80 -1.10 -3.47
N LEU A 15 1.85 -0.98 -2.65
CA LEU A 15 3.24 -1.24 -3.03
C LEU A 15 3.78 -2.40 -2.20
N VAL A 16 4.38 -3.39 -2.86
CA VAL A 16 5.04 -4.53 -2.21
C VAL A 16 6.50 -4.57 -2.66
N GLU A 17 7.41 -4.63 -1.69
CA GLU A 17 8.85 -4.61 -1.91
C GLU A 17 9.58 -5.37 -0.80
N VAL A 18 10.79 -5.86 -1.12
CA VAL A 18 11.68 -6.47 -0.13
C VAL A 18 12.35 -5.36 0.69
N ASP A 19 12.34 -5.53 2.00
CA ASP A 19 13.04 -4.65 2.93
C ASP A 19 14.56 -4.85 2.83
N VAL A 20 15.18 -4.12 1.90
CA VAL A 20 16.63 -4.13 1.63
C VAL A 20 17.14 -2.70 1.53
N ASP A 21 18.21 -2.40 2.27
CA ASP A 21 18.87 -1.10 2.31
C ASP A 21 17.88 0.06 2.55
N ASP A 22 17.88 1.07 1.68
CA ASP A 22 17.03 2.25 1.74
C ASP A 22 15.87 2.22 0.72
N ARG A 23 15.57 1.04 0.15
CA ARG A 23 14.58 0.90 -0.93
C ARG A 23 13.19 1.36 -0.51
N LEU A 24 12.72 0.93 0.67
CA LEU A 24 11.41 1.32 1.20
C LEU A 24 11.31 2.82 1.43
N GLN A 25 12.35 3.43 2.00
CA GLN A 25 12.41 4.88 2.24
C GLN A 25 12.41 5.68 0.93
N LYS A 26 13.15 5.21 -0.09
CA LYS A 26 13.16 5.82 -1.42
C LYS A 26 11.81 5.73 -2.13
N ALA A 27 11.15 4.57 -2.04
CA ALA A 27 9.79 4.39 -2.58
C ALA A 27 8.79 5.31 -1.89
N GLU A 28 8.81 5.35 -0.56
CA GLU A 28 7.95 6.24 0.23
C GLU A 28 8.14 7.70 -0.18
N LYS A 29 9.38 8.16 -0.26
CA LYS A 29 9.69 9.54 -0.67
C LYS A 29 9.14 9.84 -2.07
N ARG A 30 9.30 8.93 -3.02
CA ARG A 30 8.84 9.12 -4.41
C ARG A 30 7.32 9.12 -4.50
N LEU A 31 6.64 8.24 -3.78
CA LEU A 31 5.19 8.26 -3.74
C LEU A 31 4.66 9.56 -3.12
N ARG A 32 5.29 10.05 -2.04
CA ARG A 32 4.94 11.35 -1.44
C ARG A 32 5.16 12.51 -2.40
N ASP A 33 6.29 12.52 -3.13
CA ASP A 33 6.59 13.53 -4.14
C ASP A 33 5.52 13.52 -5.26
N GLU A 34 5.12 12.33 -5.74
CA GLU A 34 4.09 12.14 -6.77
C GLU A 34 2.70 12.57 -6.31
N VAL A 35 2.26 12.15 -5.11
CA VAL A 35 0.95 12.55 -4.56
C VAL A 35 0.90 14.06 -4.38
N LYS A 36 1.98 14.66 -3.86
CA LYS A 36 2.07 16.12 -3.69
C LYS A 36 2.03 16.86 -5.03
N LEU A 37 2.66 16.30 -6.08
CA LEU A 37 2.66 16.89 -7.42
C LEU A 37 1.25 16.88 -8.05
N VAL A 38 0.51 15.78 -7.89
CA VAL A 38 -0.80 15.59 -8.55
C VAL A 38 -1.94 16.24 -7.75
N PHE A 39 -1.92 16.11 -6.43
CA PHE A 39 -3.04 16.47 -5.56
C PHE A 39 -2.74 17.63 -4.59
N GLY A 40 -1.51 18.16 -4.59
CA GLY A 40 -1.09 19.18 -3.64
C GLY A 40 -0.77 18.62 -2.25
N SER A 41 -0.48 19.49 -1.29
CA SER A 41 -0.14 19.09 0.10
C SER A 41 -1.29 18.39 0.83
N ASP A 42 -2.53 18.69 0.43
CA ASP A 42 -3.74 18.26 1.15
C ASP A 42 -4.32 16.97 0.56
N GLY A 43 -3.78 16.49 -0.57
CA GLY A 43 -4.16 15.23 -1.20
C GLY A 43 -3.66 13.99 -0.47
N TRP A 44 -3.06 14.16 0.71
CA TRP A 44 -2.35 13.14 1.46
C TRP A 44 -2.97 12.91 2.84
N HIS A 45 -3.03 11.65 3.26
CA HIS A 45 -3.41 11.26 4.61
C HIS A 45 -2.22 10.61 5.32
N GLU A 46 -1.58 11.33 6.26
CA GLU A 46 -0.37 10.86 6.96
C GLU A 46 -0.54 9.51 7.68
N GLY A 47 -1.75 9.20 8.15
CA GLY A 47 -2.02 7.92 8.82
C GLY A 47 -2.18 6.71 7.88
N LYS A 48 -2.18 6.90 6.55
CA LYS A 48 -2.42 5.81 5.58
C LYS A 48 -1.14 5.18 5.03
N PHE A 49 0.02 5.83 5.17
CA PHE A 49 1.28 5.29 4.65
C PHE A 49 2.11 4.67 5.77
N THR A 50 2.02 3.36 5.91
CA THR A 50 2.87 2.59 6.82
C THR A 50 3.25 1.29 6.14
N TRP A 51 4.55 1.00 6.12
CA TRP A 51 5.04 -0.31 5.71
C TRP A 51 4.59 -1.36 6.72
N SER A 52 3.93 -2.40 6.23
CA SER A 52 3.50 -3.52 7.05
C SER A 52 3.60 -4.82 6.28
N ARG A 53 3.83 -5.91 7.02
CA ARG A 53 3.78 -7.28 6.50
C ARG A 53 2.37 -7.88 6.57
N VAL A 54 1.50 -7.27 7.37
CA VAL A 54 0.07 -7.62 7.49
C VAL A 54 -0.75 -6.33 7.37
N PHE A 55 -1.61 -6.23 6.36
CA PHE A 55 -2.34 -4.99 6.10
C PHE A 55 -3.70 -5.25 5.43
N HIS A 56 -4.60 -4.27 5.56
CA HIS A 56 -5.88 -4.26 4.87
C HIS A 56 -5.86 -3.22 3.75
N ALA A 57 -6.05 -3.64 2.51
CA ALA A 57 -6.13 -2.73 1.36
C ALA A 57 -7.06 -3.31 0.31
N VAL A 58 -7.79 -2.44 -0.41
CA VAL A 58 -8.70 -2.84 -1.51
C VAL A 58 -9.77 -3.85 -1.04
N GLY A 59 -10.17 -3.78 0.23
CA GLY A 59 -11.13 -4.71 0.82
C GLY A 59 -10.59 -6.13 1.08
N ILE A 60 -9.27 -6.34 0.99
CA ILE A 60 -8.59 -7.62 1.16
C ILE A 60 -7.63 -7.51 2.36
N ASP A 61 -7.57 -8.55 3.19
CA ASP A 61 -6.54 -8.73 4.21
C ASP A 61 -5.34 -9.46 3.58
N TRP A 62 -4.16 -8.83 3.66
CA TRP A 62 -2.91 -9.33 3.12
C TRP A 62 -2.04 -9.86 4.24
N ASN A 63 -1.61 -11.11 4.14
CA ASN A 63 -0.63 -11.72 5.04
C ASN A 63 0.60 -12.14 4.21
N ILE A 64 1.58 -11.23 4.12
CA ILE A 64 2.79 -11.45 3.33
C ILE A 64 3.65 -12.58 3.91
N PRO A 65 3.87 -12.70 5.24
CA PRO A 65 4.65 -13.79 5.82
C PRO A 65 4.11 -15.19 5.50
N ASP A 66 2.79 -15.36 5.51
CA ASP A 66 2.14 -16.65 5.29
C ASP A 66 1.68 -16.85 3.82
N GLU A 67 2.05 -15.93 2.93
CA GLU A 67 1.80 -15.99 1.48
C GLU A 67 0.33 -16.16 1.08
N TYR A 68 -0.61 -15.58 1.85
CA TYR A 68 -2.03 -15.64 1.53
C TYR A 68 -2.75 -14.30 1.66
N ILE A 69 -3.88 -14.21 0.95
CA ILE A 69 -4.82 -13.10 1.05
C ILE A 69 -6.22 -13.63 1.39
N THR A 70 -6.99 -12.86 2.15
CA THR A 70 -8.37 -13.24 2.52
C THR A 70 -9.33 -12.09 2.32
N VAL A 71 -10.56 -12.39 1.91
CA VAL A 71 -11.67 -11.43 2.03
C VAL A 71 -12.12 -11.44 3.50
N PRO A 72 -12.10 -10.31 4.20
CA PRO A 72 -12.54 -10.24 5.59
C PRO A 72 -14.00 -10.67 5.71
N GLN A 73 -14.35 -11.45 6.74
CA GLN A 73 -15.72 -11.95 6.94
C GLN A 73 -16.77 -10.83 6.95
N ARG A 74 -16.45 -9.67 7.53
CA ARG A 74 -17.30 -8.45 7.51
C ARG A 74 -17.69 -7.94 6.11
N LYS A 75 -16.93 -8.30 5.07
CA LYS A 75 -17.24 -7.94 3.66
C LYS A 75 -18.07 -9.02 2.98
N ILE A 76 -18.06 -10.25 3.49
CA ILE A 76 -18.86 -11.38 3.02
C ILE A 76 -20.27 -11.29 3.59
N ASP A 77 -20.39 -11.00 4.88
CA ASP A 77 -21.66 -10.88 5.61
C ASP A 77 -22.39 -9.55 5.34
N LYS A 78 -22.29 -9.01 4.11
CA LYS A 78 -23.09 -7.85 3.71
C LYS A 78 -24.58 -8.25 3.66
N LEU A 79 -25.25 -8.12 4.79
CA LEU A 79 -26.70 -7.96 4.88
C LEU A 79 -27.13 -6.66 4.19
#